data_AF-T0ZLD6-F1
#
_entry.id   AF-T0ZLD6-F1
#
_cell.length_a   1.000
_cell.length_b   1.000
_cell.length_c   1.000
_cell.angle_alpha   90.00
_cell.angle_beta   90.00
_cell.angle_gamma   90.00
#
_symmetry.space_group_name_H-M   'P 1'
#
loop_
_entity.id
_entity.type
_entity.pdbx_description
1 polymer ?
#
loop_
_entity_poly.entity_id
_entity_poly.type
_entity_poly.pdbx_seq_one_letter_code
_entity_poly.pdbx_strand_id
1 'polypeptide(L)'
;RISELQRNLVRSHASGVGNPLSPEYVRSMMLIRANTFLKGFSGLGEGLLKSLVQLINSGLVPYVPEIGSVGASGDLAPLSHVALCVMGEGEFLENGSRIPAEAKLGENGLKPYSFSHKEGVAFINGTAAISGVLAVELLKAYDLFKASLLSASFLLL
;
A
#
# COMPACT_ATOMS: atom_id res chain seq x y z
N ARG A 1 22.79 -0.31 -13.38
CA ARG A 1 21.90 -0.86 -14.45
C ARG A 1 20.67 -1.57 -13.87
N ILE A 2 20.80 -2.60 -13.02
CA ILE A 2 19.61 -3.35 -12.53
C ILE A 2 18.80 -2.57 -11.48
N SER A 3 19.42 -2.01 -10.44
CA SER A 3 18.70 -1.19 -9.45
C SER A 3 18.01 0.03 -10.09
N GLU A 4 18.66 0.62 -11.09
CA GLU A 4 18.09 1.70 -11.88
C GLU A 4 16.87 1.27 -12.71
N LEU A 5 16.91 0.09 -13.33
CA LEU A 5 15.74 -0.47 -14.01
C LEU A 5 14.55 -0.64 -13.04
N GLN A 6 14.79 -1.17 -11.84
CA GLN A 6 13.73 -1.34 -10.84
C GLN A 6 13.16 0.00 -10.36
N ARG A 7 14.02 0.98 -10.12
CA ARG A 7 13.61 2.34 -9.73
C ARG A 7 12.78 2.99 -10.85
N ASN A 8 13.25 2.93 -12.09
CA ASN A 8 12.57 3.51 -13.24
C ASN A 8 11.22 2.83 -13.50
N LEU A 9 11.12 1.51 -13.27
CA LEU A 9 9.86 0.78 -13.35
C LEU A 9 8.83 1.32 -12.36
N VAL A 10 9.21 1.51 -11.09
CA VAL A 10 8.31 2.07 -10.08
C VAL A 10 7.89 3.49 -10.46
N ARG A 11 8.85 4.35 -10.84
CA ARG A 11 8.56 5.73 -11.25
C ARG A 11 7.60 5.81 -12.43
N SER A 12 7.79 4.99 -13.47
CA SER A 12 6.94 5.03 -14.66
C SER A 12 5.53 4.51 -14.42
N HIS A 13 5.35 3.65 -13.41
CA HIS A 13 4.04 3.08 -13.08
C HIS A 13 3.31 3.84 -11.97
N ALA A 14 3.96 4.78 -11.27
CA ALA A 14 3.33 5.68 -10.31
C ALA A 14 2.48 6.77 -11.01
N SER A 15 1.55 6.35 -11.87
CA SER A 15 0.71 7.18 -12.73
C SER A 15 -0.74 7.31 -12.25
N GLY A 16 -1.02 6.90 -11.01
CA GLY A 16 -2.33 7.05 -10.40
C GLY A 16 -2.79 8.51 -10.30
N VAL A 17 -4.10 8.74 -10.34
CA VAL A 17 -4.75 10.05 -10.30
C VAL A 17 -5.98 10.04 -9.38
N GLY A 18 -6.57 11.21 -9.15
CA GLY A 18 -7.76 11.36 -8.31
C GLY A 18 -7.43 11.61 -6.84
N ASN A 19 -8.45 11.43 -5.98
CA ASN A 19 -8.32 11.66 -4.54
C ASN A 19 -7.43 10.59 -3.90
N PRO A 20 -6.83 10.86 -2.72
CA PRO A 20 -6.14 9.84 -1.97
C PRO A 20 -7.10 8.74 -1.50
N LEU A 21 -6.66 7.49 -1.60
CA LEU A 21 -7.24 6.39 -0.84
C LEU A 21 -7.19 6.70 0.66
N SER A 22 -8.20 6.22 1.39
CA SER A 22 -8.24 6.37 2.84
C SER A 22 -7.04 5.67 3.50
N PRO A 23 -6.54 6.17 4.64
CA PRO A 23 -5.45 5.55 5.37
C PRO A 23 -5.64 4.07 5.70
N GLU A 24 -6.87 3.66 6.02
CA GLU A 24 -7.21 2.27 6.31
C GLU A 24 -6.99 1.34 5.09
N TYR A 25 -7.35 1.78 3.88
CA TYR A 25 -7.15 1.01 2.66
C TYR A 25 -5.67 0.89 2.31
N VAL A 26 -4.91 1.99 2.43
CA VAL A 26 -3.47 1.99 2.14
C VAL A 26 -2.73 1.08 3.12
N ARG A 27 -3.04 1.15 4.43
CA ARG A 27 -2.44 0.27 5.43
C ARG A 27 -2.80 -1.20 5.23
N SER A 28 -4.06 -1.49 4.89
CA SER A 28 -4.52 -2.84 4.54
C SER A 28 -3.78 -3.39 3.32
N MET A 29 -3.63 -2.59 2.27
CA MET A 29 -2.86 -2.92 1.08
C MET A 29 -1.39 -3.25 1.40
N MET A 30 -0.73 -2.42 2.22
CA MET A 30 0.65 -2.64 2.64
C MET A 30 0.80 -3.95 3.43
N LEU A 31 -0.15 -4.24 4.33
CA LEU A 31 -0.16 -5.47 5.12
C LEU A 31 -0.33 -6.71 4.24
N ILE A 32 -1.27 -6.70 3.30
CA ILE A 32 -1.46 -7.81 2.35
C ILE A 32 -0.24 -8.00 1.47
N ARG A 33 0.43 -6.91 1.06
CA ARG A 33 1.68 -6.99 0.30
C ARG A 33 2.78 -7.66 1.12
N ALA A 34 2.97 -7.25 2.38
CA ALA A 34 3.93 -7.86 3.30
C ALA A 34 3.62 -9.36 3.52
N ASN A 35 2.35 -9.72 3.70
CA ASN A 35 1.92 -11.11 3.81
C ASN A 35 2.21 -11.93 2.54
N THR A 36 2.06 -11.32 1.36
CA THR A 36 2.39 -11.96 0.08
C THR A 36 3.89 -12.26 -0.02
N PHE A 37 4.72 -11.33 0.44
CA PHE A 37 6.18 -11.50 0.48
C PHE A 37 6.63 -12.61 1.44
N LEU A 38 5.97 -12.73 2.60
CA LEU A 38 6.26 -13.77 3.59
C LEU A 38 6.08 -15.20 3.05
N LYS A 39 5.29 -15.40 1.99
CA LYS A 39 5.12 -16.72 1.37
C LYS A 39 6.37 -17.23 0.64
N GLY A 40 7.38 -16.38 0.39
CA GLY A 40 8.67 -16.79 -0.17
C GLY A 40 8.73 -16.99 -1.68
N PHE A 41 7.61 -16.94 -2.41
CA PHE A 41 7.58 -17.16 -3.87
C PHE A 41 7.92 -15.91 -4.71
N SER A 42 8.08 -14.74 -4.08
CA SER A 42 8.37 -13.49 -4.79
C SER A 42 9.86 -13.29 -5.13
N GLY A 43 10.78 -14.00 -4.47
CA GLY A 43 12.22 -13.91 -4.73
C GLY A 43 12.82 -12.54 -4.40
N LEU A 44 12.36 -11.94 -3.30
CA LEU A 44 12.85 -10.66 -2.76
C LEU A 44 13.85 -10.87 -1.62
N GLY A 45 14.67 -9.87 -1.34
CA GLY A 45 15.55 -9.86 -0.19
C GLY A 45 14.80 -9.59 1.12
N GLU A 46 15.30 -10.15 2.22
CA GLU A 46 14.74 -9.91 3.56
C GLU A 46 14.70 -8.42 3.93
N GLY A 47 15.67 -7.63 3.42
CA GLY A 47 15.74 -6.19 3.63
C GLY A 47 14.49 -5.44 3.16
N LEU A 48 13.92 -5.84 2.02
CA LEU A 48 12.71 -5.21 1.49
C LEU A 48 11.51 -5.49 2.40
N LEU A 49 11.30 -6.74 2.80
CA LEU A 49 10.22 -7.10 3.71
C LEU A 49 10.36 -6.34 5.05
N LYS A 50 11.57 -6.28 5.61
CA LYS A 50 11.87 -5.51 6.83
C LYS A 50 11.55 -4.02 6.66
N SER A 51 11.95 -3.41 5.55
CA SER A 51 11.65 -1.99 5.26
C SER A 51 10.14 -1.74 5.18
N LEU A 52 9.38 -2.59 4.49
CA LEU A 52 7.92 -2.47 4.41
C LEU A 52 7.27 -2.63 5.79
N VAL A 53 7.70 -3.60 6.59
CA VAL A 53 7.18 -3.81 7.96
C VAL A 53 7.51 -2.63 8.87
N GLN A 54 8.73 -2.08 8.80
CA GLN A 54 9.11 -0.87 9.54
C GLN A 54 8.21 0.31 9.16
N LEU A 55 7.93 0.49 7.87
CA LEU A 55 7.03 1.53 7.39
C LEU A 55 5.60 1.34 7.92
N ILE A 56 5.06 0.12 7.89
CA ILE A 56 3.74 -0.19 8.47
C ILE A 56 3.69 0.17 9.97
N ASN A 57 4.73 -0.23 10.72
CA ASN A 57 4.82 -0.02 12.16
C ASN A 57 5.02 1.44 12.54
N SER A 58 5.63 2.26 11.67
CA SER A 58 5.82 3.70 11.90
C SER A 58 4.54 4.52 11.91
N GLY A 59 3.43 3.95 11.42
CA GLY A 59 2.18 4.69 11.28
C GLY A 59 2.07 5.50 9.99
N LEU A 60 3.17 5.75 9.27
CA LEU A 60 3.19 6.53 8.04
C LEU A 60 2.29 5.92 6.96
N VAL A 61 1.57 6.78 6.24
CA VAL A 61 0.57 6.41 5.23
C VAL A 61 0.99 7.01 3.90
N PRO A 62 1.44 6.21 2.92
CA PRO A 62 1.73 6.70 1.57
C PRO A 62 0.52 7.43 0.96
N TYR A 63 0.77 8.52 0.26
CA TYR A 63 -0.24 9.14 -0.61
C TYR A 63 -0.45 8.23 -1.81
N VAL A 64 -1.62 7.60 -1.90
CA VAL A 64 -1.97 6.69 -3.00
C VAL A 64 -3.24 7.18 -3.66
N PRO A 65 -3.20 7.64 -4.92
CA PRO A 65 -4.39 8.01 -5.67
C PRO A 65 -5.35 6.83 -5.87
N GLU A 66 -6.65 7.10 -5.83
CA GLU A 66 -7.70 6.08 -5.91
C GLU A 66 -7.90 5.50 -7.32
N ILE A 67 -7.52 6.22 -8.38
CA ILE A 67 -7.66 5.79 -9.78
C ILE A 67 -6.29 5.43 -10.35
N GLY A 68 -6.19 4.27 -11.01
CA GLY A 68 -4.99 3.88 -11.76
C GLY A 68 -4.78 2.37 -11.87
N SER A 69 -5.39 1.58 -10.99
CA SER A 69 -5.45 0.12 -11.19
C SER A 69 -6.50 -0.25 -12.22
N VAL A 70 -6.21 -1.26 -13.04
CA VAL A 70 -7.16 -1.92 -13.94
C VAL A 70 -7.68 -3.26 -13.38
N GLY A 71 -7.24 -3.63 -12.18
CA GLY A 71 -7.74 -4.79 -11.43
C GLY A 71 -7.57 -6.17 -12.08
N ALA A 72 -6.65 -6.30 -13.04
CA ALA A 72 -6.39 -7.58 -13.70
C ALA A 72 -5.41 -8.45 -12.89
N SER A 73 -4.10 -8.21 -13.01
CA SER A 73 -3.07 -9.02 -12.33
C SER A 73 -2.09 -8.19 -11.50
N GLY A 74 -2.10 -6.87 -11.65
CA GLY A 74 -1.24 -5.96 -10.90
C GLY A 74 -1.93 -4.63 -10.64
N ASP A 75 -2.08 -4.29 -9.37
CA ASP A 75 -2.40 -2.94 -8.89
C ASP A 75 -1.16 -2.05 -9.01
N LEU A 76 -0.63 -1.97 -10.24
CA LEU A 76 0.68 -1.41 -10.54
C LEU A 76 0.77 0.04 -10.06
N ALA A 77 -0.21 0.87 -10.41
CA ALA A 77 -0.18 2.28 -10.03
C ALA A 77 -0.29 2.50 -8.51
N PRO A 78 -1.29 1.95 -7.79
CA PRO A 78 -1.37 2.10 -6.34
C PRO A 78 -0.13 1.59 -5.60
N LEU A 79 0.38 0.41 -5.97
CA LEU A 79 1.55 -0.17 -5.31
C LEU A 79 2.85 0.56 -5.69
N SER A 80 2.91 1.20 -6.85
CA SER A 80 4.06 2.03 -7.23
C SER A 80 4.17 3.26 -6.34
N HIS A 81 3.06 3.90 -5.96
CA HIS A 81 3.07 5.02 -5.02
C HIS A 81 3.57 4.63 -3.62
N VAL A 82 3.22 3.42 -3.15
CA VAL A 82 3.80 2.86 -1.92
C VAL A 82 5.30 2.56 -2.11
N ALA A 83 5.68 1.97 -3.23
CA ALA A 83 7.07 1.63 -3.53
C ALA A 83 7.96 2.88 -3.64
N LEU A 84 7.44 3.99 -4.17
CA LEU A 84 8.10 5.29 -4.14
C LEU A 84 8.44 5.67 -2.69
N CYS A 85 7.46 5.63 -1.79
CA CYS A 85 7.70 5.98 -0.38
C CYS A 85 8.76 5.10 0.27
N VAL A 86 8.78 3.79 -0.04
CA VAL A 86 9.80 2.86 0.45
C VAL A 86 11.21 3.23 -0.04
N MET A 87 11.36 3.72 -1.26
CA MET A 87 12.64 4.21 -1.80
C MET A 87 12.95 5.67 -1.41
N GLY A 88 12.15 6.29 -0.55
CA GLY A 88 12.30 7.69 -0.13
C GLY A 88 11.85 8.71 -1.18
N GLU A 89 11.12 8.27 -2.20
CA GLU A 89 10.53 9.11 -3.23
C GLU A 89 9.00 9.23 -3.01
N GLY A 90 8.33 10.14 -3.74
CA GLY A 90 6.88 10.32 -3.57
C GLY A 90 6.52 11.04 -2.27
N GLU A 91 5.31 10.78 -1.78
CA GLU A 91 4.66 11.60 -0.75
C GLU A 91 3.89 10.74 0.26
N PHE A 92 3.92 11.11 1.53
CA PHE A 92 3.02 10.60 2.57
C PHE A 92 1.83 11.53 2.76
N LEU A 93 0.69 10.97 3.19
CA LEU A 93 -0.50 11.71 3.57
C LEU A 93 -0.50 11.96 5.08
N GLU A 94 -0.50 13.22 5.50
CA GLU A 94 -0.60 13.64 6.90
C GLU A 94 -1.60 14.81 7.01
N ASN A 95 -2.67 14.63 7.80
CA ASN A 95 -3.71 15.65 8.01
C ASN A 95 -4.26 16.25 6.70
N GLY A 96 -4.43 15.42 5.66
CA GLY A 96 -4.91 15.85 4.35
C GLY A 96 -3.85 16.52 3.46
N SER A 97 -2.64 16.72 3.95
CA SER A 97 -1.51 17.31 3.22
C SER A 97 -0.53 16.25 2.74
N ARG A 98 0.17 16.55 1.65
CA ARG A 98 1.23 15.71 1.08
C ARG A 98 2.58 16.14 1.62
N ILE A 99 3.32 15.20 2.20
CA ILE A 99 4.64 15.44 2.78
C ILE A 99 5.68 14.61 2.00
N PRO A 100 6.79 15.19 1.51
CA PRO A 100 7.81 14.45 0.79
C PRO A 100 8.35 13.25 1.58
N ALA A 101 8.48 12.10 0.91
CA ALA A 101 8.87 10.86 1.58
C ALA A 101 10.25 10.92 2.22
N GLU A 102 11.25 11.49 1.55
CA GLU A 102 12.61 11.64 2.07
C GLU A 102 12.65 12.33 3.44
N ALA A 103 11.96 13.47 3.55
CA ALA A 103 11.88 14.23 4.79
C ALA A 103 11.17 13.42 5.88
N LYS A 104 10.02 12.82 5.55
CA LYS A 104 9.18 12.12 6.53
C LYS A 104 9.80 10.83 7.05
N LEU A 105 10.50 10.09 6.20
CA LEU A 105 11.28 8.92 6.63
C LEU A 105 12.38 9.34 7.62
N GLY A 106 13.10 10.42 7.31
CA GLY A 106 14.14 10.97 8.19
C GLY A 106 13.62 11.36 9.56
N GLU A 107 12.48 12.06 9.63
CA GLU A 107 11.80 12.42 10.90
C GLU A 107 11.45 11.20 11.75
N ASN A 108 11.19 10.05 11.12
CA ASN A 108 10.80 8.80 11.78
C ASN A 108 11.98 7.84 12.00
N GLY A 109 13.21 8.27 11.75
CA GLY A 109 14.41 7.43 11.89
C GLY A 109 14.48 6.26 10.89
N LEU A 110 13.70 6.32 9.81
CA LEU A 110 13.67 5.32 8.76
C LEU A 110 14.63 5.71 7.63
N LYS A 111 15.17 4.70 6.93
CA LYS A 111 16.07 4.90 5.80
C LYS A 111 15.39 4.46 4.49
N PRO A 112 15.54 5.23 3.39
CA PRO A 112 15.15 4.80 2.06
C PRO A 112 15.75 3.43 1.70
N TYR A 113 14.97 2.56 1.08
CA TYR A 113 15.42 1.26 0.62
C TYR A 113 15.77 1.27 -0.87
N SER A 114 16.94 0.74 -1.23
CA SER A 114 17.35 0.61 -2.63
C SER A 114 16.94 -0.75 -3.19
N PHE A 115 16.00 -0.77 -4.15
CA PHE A 115 15.56 -2.01 -4.77
C PHE A 115 16.69 -2.71 -5.54
N SER A 116 16.86 -3.99 -5.24
CA SER A 116 17.73 -4.94 -5.93
C SER A 116 16.97 -5.70 -7.02
N HIS A 117 17.60 -6.73 -7.58
CA HIS A 117 17.10 -7.58 -8.65
C HIS A 117 15.66 -8.04 -8.38
N LYS A 118 14.75 -7.79 -9.34
CA LYS A 118 13.33 -8.17 -9.30
C LYS A 118 12.50 -7.46 -8.21
N GLU A 119 13.09 -6.74 -7.26
CA GLU A 119 12.36 -6.23 -6.09
C GLU A 119 11.33 -5.16 -6.44
N GLY A 120 11.62 -4.26 -7.39
CA GLY A 120 10.67 -3.24 -7.83
C GLY A 120 9.44 -3.86 -8.50
N VAL A 121 9.65 -4.74 -9.48
CA VAL A 121 8.54 -5.46 -10.14
C VAL A 121 7.80 -6.36 -9.15
N ALA A 122 8.53 -7.05 -8.27
CA ALA A 122 7.93 -7.87 -7.24
C ALA A 122 7.12 -7.02 -6.27
N PHE A 123 7.43 -5.75 -6.03
CA PHE A 123 6.62 -4.91 -5.15
C PHE A 123 5.30 -4.51 -5.78
N ILE A 124 5.34 -4.05 -7.02
CA ILE A 124 4.18 -3.46 -7.68
C ILE A 124 3.26 -4.50 -8.34
N ASN A 125 3.77 -5.69 -8.64
CA ASN A 125 3.01 -6.74 -9.30
C ASN A 125 2.24 -7.60 -8.29
N GLY A 126 0.96 -7.30 -8.13
CA GLY A 126 -0.02 -8.12 -7.43
C GLY A 126 -1.30 -7.35 -7.12
N THR A 127 -2.29 -8.03 -6.54
CA THR A 127 -3.65 -7.50 -6.33
C THR A 127 -3.86 -6.95 -4.90
N ALA A 128 -2.78 -6.48 -4.26
CA ALA A 128 -2.83 -6.10 -2.84
C ALA A 128 -3.67 -4.84 -2.60
N ALA A 129 -3.84 -3.95 -3.58
CA ALA A 129 -4.69 -2.77 -3.42
C ALA A 129 -6.15 -3.17 -3.38
N ILE A 130 -6.62 -3.93 -4.38
CA ILE A 130 -8.01 -4.40 -4.43
C ILE A 130 -8.30 -5.34 -3.26
N SER A 131 -7.38 -6.27 -2.95
CA SER A 131 -7.53 -7.16 -1.79
C SER A 131 -7.60 -6.37 -0.48
N GLY A 132 -6.84 -5.29 -0.38
CA GLY A 132 -6.78 -4.43 0.81
C GLY A 132 -8.07 -3.67 1.03
N VAL A 133 -8.60 -3.05 -0.03
CA VAL A 133 -9.91 -2.40 -0.02
C VAL A 133 -11.01 -3.40 0.31
N LEU A 134 -11.05 -4.55 -0.38
CA LEU A 134 -12.07 -5.57 -0.17
C LEU A 134 -12.05 -6.14 1.26
N ALA A 135 -10.86 -6.33 1.85
CA ALA A 135 -10.76 -6.80 3.23
C ALA A 135 -11.39 -5.82 4.23
N VAL A 136 -11.16 -4.52 4.05
CA VAL A 136 -11.76 -3.48 4.90
C VAL A 136 -13.27 -3.39 4.68
N GLU A 137 -13.71 -3.36 3.42
CA GLU A 137 -15.13 -3.25 3.08
C GLU A 137 -15.93 -4.48 3.52
N LEU A 138 -15.35 -5.67 3.46
CA LEU A 138 -16.02 -6.89 3.95
C LEU A 138 -16.28 -6.83 5.46
N LEU A 139 -15.34 -6.29 6.24
CA LEU A 139 -15.53 -6.11 7.69
C LEU A 139 -16.64 -5.09 7.97
N LYS A 140 -16.63 -3.94 7.28
CA LYS A 140 -17.68 -2.93 7.40
C LYS A 140 -19.05 -3.47 7.01
N ALA A 141 -19.12 -4.25 5.92
CA ALA A 141 -20.37 -4.88 5.47
C ALA A 141 -20.90 -5.88 6.50
N TYR A 142 -20.02 -6.63 7.16
CA TYR A 142 -20.40 -7.55 8.22
C TYR A 142 -20.96 -6.82 9.47
N ASP A 143 -20.34 -5.71 9.86
CA ASP A 143 -20.83 -4.88 10.97
C ASP A 143 -22.17 -4.22 10.63
N LEU A 144 -22.33 -3.72 9.40
CA LEU A 144 -23.59 -3.17 8.90
C LEU A 144 -24.70 -4.23 8.89
N PHE A 145 -24.39 -5.45 8.48
CA PHE A 145 -25.34 -6.56 8.48
C PHE A 145 -25.79 -6.95 9.91
N LYS A 146 -24.87 -6.96 10.88
CA LYS A 146 -25.24 -7.15 12.29
C LYS A 146 -26.15 -6.03 12.80
N ALA A 147 -25.82 -4.78 12.50
CA ALA A 147 -26.61 -3.63 12.91
C ALA A 147 -28.03 -3.65 12.31
N SER A 148 -28.17 -4.11 11.06
CA SER A 148 -29.48 -4.23 10.41
C SER A 148 -30.34 -5.32 11.06
N LEU A 149 -29.75 -6.47 11.42
CA LEU A 149 -30.46 -7.53 12.14
C LEU A 149 -30.96 -7.07 13.52
N LEU A 150 -30.14 -6.34 14.27
CA LEU A 150 -30.53 -5.77 15.57
C LEU A 150 -31.64 -4.74 15.41
N SER A 151 -31.53 -3.85 14.42
CA SER A 151 -32.58 -2.86 14.14
C SER A 151 -33.90 -3.53 13.76
N ALA A 152 -33.85 -4.61 12.98
CA ALA A 152 -35.04 -5.37 12.60
C ALA A 152 -35.68 -6.10 13.79
N SER A 153 -34.90 -6.60 14.76
CA SER A 153 -35.47 -7.25 15.95
C SER A 153 -36.23 -6.26 16.85
N PHE A 154 -35.79 -5.00 16.95
CA PHE A 154 -36.52 -3.96 17.67
C PHE A 154 -37.87 -3.61 17.03
N LEU A 155 -38.02 -3.77 15.71
CA LEU A 155 -39.30 -3.55 15.02
C LEU A 155 -40.32 -4.68 15.26
N LEU A 156 -39.84 -5.86 15.68
CA LEU A 156 -40.68 -7.04 15.94
C LEU A 156 -41.10 -7.17 17.41
N LEU A 157 -40.65 -6.26 18.29
CA LEU A 157 -41.04 -6.13 19.70
C LEU A 157 -42.04 -4.98 19.87
#